data_AF-A0A7S0TEL5-F1
#
_entry.id   AF-A0A7S0TEL5-F1
#
_cell.length_a   1.000
_cell.length_b   1.000
_cell.length_c   1.000
_cell.angle_alpha   90.00
_cell.angle_beta   90.00
_cell.angle_gamma   90.00
#
_symmetry.space_group_name_H-M   'P 1'
#
loop_
_entity.id
_entity.type
_entity.pdbx_description
1 polymer ?
#
loop_
_entity_poly.entity_id
_entity_poly.type
_entity_poly.pdbx_seq_one_letter_code
_entity_poly.pdbx_strand_id
1 'polypeptide(L)'
;KMLRVGDGDAPPGLELGLRQLQNGTKCVVRAESRFAFGDAGRPASAEQGTRAVPPDADVEWRIEAHRLWYKEADEAMTPRDQLVDARNKKELGNEHFHHENWRKAAANYQEILKGLNVWNFDEGTDDREEAETIYVDCGNNLVFALTKMDDWLKAEKAVCDVLCVAPEHKKALYRATQIALHLSKWQEAHAALTIALDKWPRNKEFRDLYETLRDHKRKYRDRKAKMSAKMSKELFAIQDADPPALDQPEPDASPAGDDPSPRRCALQ
;
A
#
# COMPACT_ATOMS: atom_id res chain seq x y z
N LYS A 1 11.25 -25.80 7.67
CA LYS A 1 10.62 -24.46 7.71
C LYS A 1 11.64 -23.49 8.28
N MET A 2 11.96 -22.42 7.54
CA MET A 2 12.78 -21.32 8.05
C MET A 2 11.85 -20.33 8.76
N LEU A 3 12.33 -19.68 9.81
CA LEU A 3 11.56 -18.68 10.57
C LEU A 3 12.54 -17.66 11.15
N ARG A 4 12.12 -16.40 11.24
CA ARG A 4 12.87 -15.36 11.94
C ARG A 4 12.21 -15.06 13.28
N VAL A 5 12.98 -15.22 14.34
CA VAL A 5 12.49 -14.98 15.71
C VAL A 5 12.31 -13.48 15.92
N GLY A 6 11.12 -13.07 16.39
CA GLY A 6 10.77 -11.66 16.63
C GLY A 6 9.84 -11.05 15.58
N ASP A 7 9.63 -11.71 14.44
CA ASP A 7 8.77 -11.19 13.36
C ASP A 7 7.29 -11.63 13.50
N GLY A 8 6.97 -12.48 14.49
CA GLY A 8 5.61 -13.00 14.70
C GLY A 8 5.23 -14.09 13.69
N ASP A 9 6.22 -14.80 13.18
CA ASP A 9 6.05 -15.94 12.27
C ASP A 9 5.69 -17.23 13.01
N ALA A 10 5.91 -17.26 14.32
CA ALA A 10 5.59 -18.36 15.20
C ALA A 10 4.84 -17.87 16.47
N PRO A 11 4.11 -18.77 17.17
CA PRO A 11 3.53 -18.46 18.46
C PRO A 11 4.57 -17.94 19.46
N PRO A 12 4.21 -17.01 20.36
CA PRO A 12 5.16 -16.40 21.30
C PRO A 12 5.96 -17.41 22.13
N GLY A 13 5.32 -18.47 22.63
CA GLY A 13 5.98 -19.51 23.40
C GLY A 13 6.99 -20.32 22.58
N LEU A 14 6.68 -20.56 21.30
CA LEU A 14 7.61 -21.20 20.38
C LEU A 14 8.81 -20.29 20.11
N GLU A 15 8.58 -19.01 19.82
CA GLU A 15 9.67 -18.04 19.61
C GLU A 15 10.59 -17.90 20.82
N LEU A 16 10.04 -17.85 22.03
CA LEU A 16 10.83 -17.80 23.27
C LEU A 16 11.70 -19.04 23.43
N GLY A 17 11.17 -20.23 23.14
CA GLY A 17 11.94 -21.47 23.19
C GLY A 17 13.06 -21.51 22.14
N LEU A 18 12.78 -21.02 20.93
CA LEU A 18 13.74 -20.99 19.83
C LEU A 18 14.96 -20.09 20.11
N ARG A 19 14.82 -19.03 20.93
CA ARG A 19 15.95 -18.15 21.31
C ARG A 19 17.05 -18.87 22.10
N GLN A 20 16.72 -19.98 22.75
CA GLN A 20 17.63 -20.72 23.62
C GLN A 20 18.32 -21.89 22.91
N LEU A 21 18.03 -22.11 21.63
CA LEU A 21 18.58 -23.24 20.88
C LEU A 21 20.00 -22.97 20.39
N GLN A 22 20.74 -24.05 20.14
CA GLN A 22 22.03 -24.03 19.44
C GLN A 22 21.96 -24.85 18.15
N ASN A 23 22.90 -24.63 17.23
CA ASN A 23 22.96 -25.37 15.97
C ASN A 23 23.06 -26.88 16.20
N GLY A 24 22.23 -27.65 15.48
CA GLY A 24 22.18 -29.10 15.56
C GLY A 24 21.44 -29.66 16.77
N THR A 25 20.89 -28.81 17.66
CA THR A 25 20.24 -29.29 18.88
C THR A 25 18.78 -29.67 18.67
N LYS A 26 18.32 -30.66 19.43
CA LYS A 26 16.90 -31.03 19.52
C LYS A 26 16.36 -30.59 20.87
N CYS A 27 15.18 -29.98 20.89
CA CYS A 27 14.51 -29.59 22.12
C CYS A 27 13.02 -29.86 22.09
N VAL A 28 12.40 -29.77 23.26
CA VAL A 28 10.95 -29.78 23.42
C VAL A 28 10.54 -28.47 24.07
N VAL A 29 9.67 -27.72 23.39
CA VAL A 29 9.10 -26.47 23.90
C VAL A 29 7.66 -26.75 24.30
N ARG A 30 7.33 -26.52 25.57
CA ARG A 30 5.96 -26.61 26.10
C ARG A 30 5.46 -25.22 26.39
N ALA A 31 4.29 -24.87 25.88
CA ALA A 31 3.65 -23.60 26.13
C ALA A 31 2.20 -23.80 26.53
N GLU A 32 1.79 -23.04 27.54
CA GLU A 32 0.37 -22.87 27.87
C GLU A 32 -0.36 -22.20 26.71
N SER A 33 -1.68 -22.43 26.59
CA SER A 33 -2.52 -21.94 25.50
C SER A 33 -2.30 -20.45 25.17
N ARG A 34 -2.19 -19.58 26.17
CA ARG A 34 -1.96 -18.13 26.03
C ARG A 34 -0.64 -17.75 25.32
N PHE A 35 0.36 -18.62 25.35
CA PHE A 35 1.62 -18.45 24.63
C PHE A 35 1.68 -19.30 23.35
N ALA A 36 0.66 -20.11 23.09
CA ALA A 36 0.49 -20.90 21.89
C ALA A 36 -0.56 -20.25 20.96
N PHE A 37 -1.76 -20.83 20.86
CA PHE A 37 -2.80 -20.38 19.93
C PHE A 37 -4.02 -19.74 20.61
N GLY A 38 -3.98 -19.59 21.93
CA GLY A 38 -5.02 -18.93 22.73
C GLY A 38 -6.40 -19.57 22.60
N ASP A 39 -7.40 -18.74 22.83
CA ASP A 39 -8.84 -19.05 22.74
C ASP A 39 -9.30 -19.37 21.31
N ALA A 40 -8.62 -18.83 20.30
CA ALA A 40 -8.93 -19.11 18.90
C ALA A 40 -8.48 -20.51 18.45
N GLY A 41 -7.44 -21.09 19.06
CA GLY A 41 -6.81 -22.31 18.57
C GLY A 41 -6.20 -22.13 17.17
N ARG A 42 -6.01 -23.23 16.44
CA ARG A 42 -5.52 -23.20 15.05
C ARG A 42 -6.20 -24.27 14.19
N PRO A 43 -6.78 -23.94 13.03
CA PRO A 43 -7.32 -24.95 12.13
C PRO A 43 -6.22 -25.87 11.57
N ALA A 44 -6.60 -27.07 11.14
CA ALA A 44 -5.69 -27.93 10.40
C ALA A 44 -5.29 -27.25 9.08
N SER A 45 -4.03 -27.41 8.67
CA SER A 45 -3.56 -26.95 7.36
C SER A 45 -2.89 -28.12 6.65
N ALA A 46 -3.52 -28.56 5.56
CA ALA A 46 -2.97 -29.61 4.71
C ALA A 46 -1.66 -29.16 4.04
N GLU A 47 -1.59 -27.90 3.60
CA GLU A 47 -0.38 -27.29 3.03
C GLU A 47 0.79 -27.28 4.01
N GLN A 48 0.54 -26.92 5.27
CA GLN A 48 1.60 -26.93 6.29
C GLN A 48 1.80 -28.31 6.92
N GLY A 49 1.04 -29.33 6.51
CA GLY A 49 1.08 -30.68 7.09
C GLY A 49 0.72 -30.72 8.58
N THR A 50 -0.13 -29.79 9.03
CA THR A 50 -0.40 -29.59 10.46
C THR A 50 -1.84 -29.94 10.84
N ARG A 51 -2.01 -30.56 12.01
CA ARG A 51 -3.33 -30.90 12.58
C ARG A 51 -3.99 -29.69 13.24
N ALA A 52 -5.30 -29.74 13.43
CA ALA A 52 -6.00 -28.71 14.18
C ALA A 52 -5.54 -28.70 15.65
N VAL A 53 -5.44 -27.52 16.23
CA VAL A 53 -5.23 -27.27 17.65
C VAL A 53 -6.51 -26.66 18.21
N PRO A 54 -7.17 -27.28 19.20
CA PRO A 54 -8.37 -26.72 19.82
C PRO A 54 -8.14 -25.35 20.48
N PRO A 55 -9.21 -24.56 20.66
CA PRO A 55 -9.25 -23.45 21.62
C PRO A 55 -8.66 -23.84 22.98
N ASP A 56 -7.91 -22.91 23.59
CA ASP A 56 -7.36 -23.02 24.94
C ASP A 56 -6.46 -24.25 25.18
N ALA A 57 -5.93 -24.85 24.12
CA ALA A 57 -5.06 -26.01 24.24
C ALA A 57 -3.60 -25.62 24.49
N ASP A 58 -2.99 -26.28 25.48
CA ASP A 58 -1.53 -26.27 25.67
C ASP A 58 -0.84 -27.04 24.54
N VAL A 59 0.35 -26.59 24.13
CA VAL A 59 1.06 -27.13 22.98
C VAL A 59 2.47 -27.56 23.35
N GLU A 60 2.87 -28.72 22.83
CA GLU A 60 4.24 -29.23 22.86
C GLU A 60 4.80 -29.25 21.42
N TRP A 61 5.90 -28.54 21.19
CA TRP A 61 6.68 -28.63 19.95
C TRP A 61 7.94 -29.44 20.18
N ARG A 62 8.23 -30.37 19.26
CA ARG A 62 9.53 -31.05 19.16
C ARG A 62 10.30 -30.42 18.01
N ILE A 63 11.43 -29.82 18.33
CA ILE A 63 12.17 -28.96 17.42
C ILE A 63 13.55 -29.56 17.22
N GLU A 64 14.02 -29.56 15.98
CA GLU A 64 15.40 -29.85 15.62
C GLU A 64 15.94 -28.64 14.87
N ALA A 65 16.86 -27.92 15.51
CA ALA A 65 17.52 -26.76 14.92
C ALA A 65 18.62 -27.26 13.98
N HIS A 66 18.40 -27.16 12.68
CA HIS A 66 19.44 -27.50 11.70
C HIS A 66 20.52 -26.42 11.67
N ARG A 67 20.11 -25.16 11.50
CA ARG A 67 21.00 -24.01 11.37
C ARG A 67 20.31 -22.75 11.88
N LEU A 68 20.93 -22.10 12.84
CA LEU A 68 20.56 -20.84 13.45
C LEU A 68 21.58 -19.80 13.02
N TRP A 69 21.08 -18.60 12.76
CA TRP A 69 21.86 -17.43 12.42
C TRP A 69 21.57 -16.40 13.51
N TYR A 70 22.61 -15.98 14.23
CA TYR A 70 22.47 -14.90 15.20
C TYR A 70 22.82 -13.61 14.49
N LYS A 71 21.97 -12.59 14.65
CA LYS A 71 22.37 -11.23 14.35
C LYS A 71 23.21 -10.78 15.54
N GLU A 72 24.53 -10.92 15.45
CA GLU A 72 25.42 -10.33 16.44
C GLU A 72 25.16 -8.82 16.46
N ALA A 73 24.88 -8.27 17.64
CA ALA A 73 24.44 -6.89 17.79
C ALA A 73 25.58 -5.86 17.54
N ASP A 74 26.83 -6.32 17.53
CA ASP A 74 28.02 -5.46 17.58
C ASP A 74 28.86 -5.42 16.29
N GLU A 75 28.68 -6.35 15.34
CA GLU A 75 29.32 -6.24 14.03
C GLU A 75 28.35 -5.60 13.03
N ALA A 76 28.72 -4.43 12.52
CA ALA A 76 27.95 -3.74 11.49
C ALA A 76 27.72 -4.69 10.30
N MET A 77 26.45 -5.02 10.04
CA MET A 77 26.04 -5.95 8.99
C MET A 77 26.76 -5.64 7.68
N THR A 78 27.61 -6.57 7.21
CA THR A 78 28.32 -6.35 5.96
C THR A 78 27.33 -6.32 4.79
N PRO A 79 27.66 -5.66 3.67
CA PRO A 79 26.79 -5.69 2.48
C PRO A 79 26.45 -7.12 2.03
N ARG A 80 27.39 -8.07 2.17
CA ARG A 80 27.14 -9.47 1.84
C ARG A 80 26.17 -10.16 2.80
N ASP A 81 26.23 -9.86 4.09
CA ASP A 81 25.26 -10.36 5.06
C ASP A 81 23.86 -9.81 4.77
N GLN A 82 23.76 -8.55 4.32
CA GLN A 82 22.49 -7.95 3.87
C GLN A 82 21.87 -8.74 2.72
N LEU A 83 22.67 -9.19 1.74
CA LEU A 83 22.18 -10.02 0.63
C LEU A 83 21.69 -11.39 1.09
N VAL A 84 22.38 -12.02 2.04
CA VAL A 84 21.96 -13.32 2.60
C VAL A 84 20.64 -13.17 3.36
N ASP A 85 20.51 -12.18 4.24
CA ASP A 85 19.26 -11.92 4.97
C ASP A 85 18.11 -11.57 4.01
N ALA A 86 18.38 -10.73 3.00
CA ALA A 86 17.40 -10.34 2.00
C ALA A 86 16.90 -11.54 1.17
N ARG A 87 17.78 -12.46 0.77
CA ARG A 87 17.40 -13.72 0.09
C ARG A 87 16.48 -14.57 0.96
N ASN A 88 16.89 -14.84 2.20
CA ASN A 88 16.13 -15.67 3.13
C ASN A 88 14.76 -15.07 3.41
N LYS A 89 14.69 -13.75 3.61
CA LYS A 89 13.44 -13.05 3.89
C LYS A 89 12.54 -12.93 2.66
N LYS A 90 13.12 -12.82 1.46
CA LYS A 90 12.37 -12.89 0.19
C LYS A 90 11.65 -14.22 0.06
N GLU A 91 12.30 -15.34 0.42
CA GLU A 91 11.66 -16.67 0.40
C GLU A 91 10.48 -16.75 1.38
N LEU A 92 10.63 -16.24 2.61
CA LEU A 92 9.54 -16.16 3.59
C LEU A 92 8.37 -15.30 3.08
N GLY A 93 8.68 -14.13 2.50
CA GLY A 93 7.70 -13.26 1.86
C GLY A 93 6.95 -13.97 0.74
N ASN A 94 7.67 -14.73 -0.10
CA ASN A 94 7.09 -15.51 -1.19
C ASN A 94 6.20 -16.66 -0.66
N GLU A 95 6.59 -17.33 0.43
CA GLU A 95 5.73 -18.33 1.08
C GLU A 95 4.40 -17.70 1.49
N HIS A 96 4.41 -16.56 2.18
CA HIS A 96 3.17 -15.85 2.53
C HIS A 96 2.39 -15.37 1.30
N PHE A 97 3.08 -14.96 0.25
CA PHE A 97 2.47 -14.52 -1.00
C PHE A 97 1.73 -15.64 -1.71
N HIS A 98 2.30 -16.85 -1.76
CA HIS A 98 1.68 -18.03 -2.36
C HIS A 98 0.41 -18.46 -1.62
N HIS A 99 0.36 -18.26 -0.30
CA HIS A 99 -0.82 -18.51 0.53
C HIS A 99 -1.79 -17.32 0.57
N GLU A 100 -1.65 -16.34 -0.32
CA GLU A 100 -2.48 -15.13 -0.40
C GLU A 100 -2.54 -14.32 0.91
N ASN A 101 -1.57 -14.52 1.81
CA ASN A 101 -1.47 -13.75 3.04
C ASN A 101 -0.78 -12.41 2.75
N TRP A 102 -1.48 -11.54 2.04
CA TRP A 102 -0.96 -10.28 1.51
C TRP A 102 -0.36 -9.38 2.59
N ARG A 103 -0.97 -9.36 3.79
CA ARG A 103 -0.48 -8.54 4.91
C ARG A 103 0.89 -9.00 5.39
N LYS A 104 1.09 -10.30 5.62
CA LYS A 104 2.39 -10.85 6.05
C LYS A 104 3.43 -10.79 4.94
N ALA A 105 3.03 -11.05 3.71
CA ALA A 105 3.92 -10.93 2.54
C ALA A 105 4.43 -9.48 2.41
N ALA A 106 3.51 -8.50 2.46
CA ALA A 106 3.86 -7.09 2.38
C ALA A 106 4.81 -6.64 3.50
N ALA A 107 4.58 -7.09 4.75
CA ALA A 107 5.46 -6.78 5.88
C ALA A 107 6.89 -7.30 5.65
N ASN A 108 7.03 -8.55 5.18
CA ASN A 108 8.33 -9.14 4.86
C ASN A 108 9.08 -8.35 3.78
N TYR A 109 8.42 -8.05 2.66
CA TYR A 109 9.06 -7.27 1.58
C TYR A 109 9.40 -5.85 2.03
N GLN A 110 8.56 -5.18 2.82
CA GLN A 110 8.85 -3.85 3.33
C GLN A 110 10.10 -3.82 4.21
N GLU A 111 10.33 -4.84 5.02
CA GLU A 111 11.53 -4.90 5.84
C GLU A 111 12.80 -5.10 5.00
N ILE A 112 12.72 -5.96 3.98
CA ILE A 112 13.83 -6.12 3.01
C ILE A 112 14.16 -4.77 2.37
N LEU A 113 13.17 -4.06 1.83
CA LEU A 113 13.39 -2.79 1.13
C LEU A 113 13.88 -1.66 2.06
N LYS A 114 13.55 -1.73 3.35
CA LYS A 114 14.09 -0.79 4.36
C LYS A 114 15.53 -1.10 4.74
N GLY A 115 15.91 -2.38 4.78
CA GLY A 115 17.24 -2.83 5.19
C GLY A 115 18.25 -2.89 4.05
N LEU A 116 17.81 -3.19 2.83
CA LEU A 116 18.65 -3.35 1.65
C LEU A 116 18.81 -2.01 0.93
N ASN A 117 19.92 -1.31 1.20
CA ASN A 117 20.30 -0.15 0.42
C ASN A 117 21.22 -0.59 -0.73
N VAL A 118 20.65 -0.65 -1.94
CA VAL A 118 21.37 -1.04 -3.15
C VAL A 118 22.61 -0.15 -3.39
N TRP A 119 22.55 1.14 -3.02
CA TRP A 119 23.65 2.11 -3.19
C TRP A 119 24.84 1.91 -2.26
N ASN A 120 24.76 0.94 -1.34
CA ASN A 120 25.92 0.53 -0.54
C ASN A 120 26.86 -0.45 -1.27
N PHE A 121 26.47 -0.94 -2.45
CA PHE A 121 27.25 -1.87 -3.25
C PHE A 121 27.90 -1.13 -4.43
N ASP A 122 29.15 -1.47 -4.73
CA ASP A 122 29.91 -0.85 -5.81
C ASP A 122 29.28 -1.18 -7.18
N GLU A 123 29.17 -0.17 -8.05
CA GLU A 123 28.61 -0.33 -9.38
C GLU A 123 29.39 -1.36 -10.23
N GLY A 124 28.67 -2.19 -10.98
CA GLY A 124 29.26 -3.21 -11.85
C GLY A 124 29.76 -4.47 -11.12
N THR A 125 29.44 -4.64 -9.84
CA THR A 125 29.73 -5.87 -9.09
C THR A 125 28.54 -6.85 -9.11
N ASP A 126 28.83 -8.15 -9.03
CA ASP A 126 27.80 -9.20 -8.90
C ASP A 126 26.91 -8.96 -7.67
N ASP A 127 27.49 -8.47 -6.56
CA ASP A 127 26.77 -8.16 -5.32
C ASP A 127 25.78 -6.99 -5.54
N ARG A 128 26.14 -5.97 -6.36
CA ARG A 128 25.25 -4.87 -6.73
C ARG A 128 24.09 -5.33 -7.62
N GLU A 129 24.38 -6.13 -8.65
CA GLU A 129 23.34 -6.68 -9.53
C GLU A 129 22.36 -7.58 -8.77
N GLU A 130 22.87 -8.38 -7.81
CA GLU A 130 22.04 -9.18 -6.93
C GLU A 130 21.16 -8.31 -6.03
N ALA A 131 21.72 -7.26 -5.41
CA ALA A 131 20.96 -6.32 -4.58
C ALA A 131 19.82 -5.66 -5.37
N GLU A 132 20.10 -5.19 -6.58
CA GLU A 132 19.09 -4.60 -7.47
C GLU A 132 18.00 -5.61 -7.82
N THR A 133 18.38 -6.84 -8.16
CA THR A 133 17.44 -7.90 -8.51
C THR A 133 16.52 -8.22 -7.34
N ILE A 134 17.07 -8.40 -6.14
CA ILE A 134 16.27 -8.67 -4.93
C ILE A 134 15.35 -7.50 -4.62
N TYR A 135 15.87 -6.27 -4.69
CA TYR A 135 15.09 -5.06 -4.41
C TYR A 135 13.92 -4.90 -5.38
N VAL A 136 14.18 -5.02 -6.68
CA VAL A 136 13.16 -4.90 -7.73
C VAL A 136 12.12 -6.00 -7.62
N ASP A 137 12.52 -7.24 -7.36
CA ASP A 137 11.58 -8.36 -7.18
C ASP A 137 10.69 -8.16 -5.95
N CYS A 138 11.28 -7.84 -4.79
CA CYS A 138 10.55 -7.65 -3.54
C CYS A 138 9.63 -6.43 -3.63
N GLY A 139 10.11 -5.31 -4.19
CA GLY A 139 9.30 -4.11 -4.40
C GLY A 139 8.13 -4.36 -5.33
N ASN A 140 8.34 -5.12 -6.41
CA ASN A 140 7.25 -5.57 -7.26
C ASN A 140 6.24 -6.43 -6.50
N ASN A 141 6.68 -7.44 -5.74
CA ASN A 141 5.76 -8.29 -5.00
C ASN A 141 4.99 -7.51 -3.91
N LEU A 142 5.65 -6.54 -3.26
CA LEU A 142 5.02 -5.61 -2.34
C LEU A 142 3.92 -4.79 -3.02
N VAL A 143 4.21 -4.19 -4.18
CA VAL A 143 3.21 -3.43 -4.95
C VAL A 143 1.98 -4.29 -5.25
N PHE A 144 2.17 -5.55 -5.64
CA PHE A 144 1.06 -6.46 -5.89
C PHE A 144 0.27 -6.78 -4.61
N ALA A 145 0.94 -7.08 -3.50
CA ALA A 145 0.26 -7.35 -2.24
C ALA A 145 -0.54 -6.13 -1.75
N LEU A 146 0.00 -4.92 -1.91
CA LEU A 146 -0.68 -3.67 -1.54
C LEU A 146 -1.92 -3.40 -2.41
N THR A 147 -1.85 -3.65 -3.72
CA THR A 147 -3.04 -3.51 -4.58
C THR A 147 -4.10 -4.57 -4.28
N LYS A 148 -3.71 -5.78 -3.85
CA LYS A 148 -4.65 -6.80 -3.35
C LYS A 148 -5.34 -6.41 -2.04
N MET A 149 -4.74 -5.50 -1.27
CA MET A 149 -5.31 -4.96 -0.04
C MET A 149 -5.97 -3.58 -0.25
N ASP A 150 -6.17 -3.15 -1.50
CA ASP A 150 -6.70 -1.83 -1.87
C ASP A 150 -5.92 -0.62 -1.29
N ASP A 151 -4.64 -0.82 -0.94
CA ASP A 151 -3.78 0.24 -0.42
C ASP A 151 -3.01 0.93 -1.57
N TRP A 152 -3.77 1.56 -2.46
CA TRP A 152 -3.27 2.14 -3.72
C TRP A 152 -2.23 3.25 -3.51
N LEU A 153 -2.35 4.03 -2.42
CA LEU A 153 -1.40 5.11 -2.11
C LEU A 153 -0.04 4.56 -1.65
N LYS A 154 -0.01 3.47 -0.88
CA LYS A 154 1.26 2.82 -0.55
C LYS A 154 1.83 2.07 -1.74
N ALA A 155 0.98 1.47 -2.57
CA ALA A 155 1.41 0.80 -3.80
C ALA A 155 2.08 1.79 -4.77
N GLU A 156 1.56 3.01 -4.88
CA GLU A 156 2.17 4.09 -5.66
C GLU A 156 3.59 4.41 -5.17
N LYS A 157 3.77 4.63 -3.85
CA LYS A 157 5.10 4.92 -3.30
C LYS A 157 6.08 3.78 -3.60
N ALA A 158 5.66 2.54 -3.32
CA ALA A 158 6.50 1.37 -3.54
C ALA A 158 6.89 1.17 -5.02
N VAL A 159 6.00 1.45 -5.97
CA VAL A 159 6.35 1.32 -7.39
C VAL A 159 7.26 2.45 -7.87
N CYS A 160 7.12 3.66 -7.32
CA CYS A 160 8.07 4.75 -7.56
C CYS A 160 9.47 4.40 -7.06
N ASP A 161 9.60 3.86 -5.84
CA ASP A 161 10.88 3.44 -5.27
C ASP A 161 11.56 2.36 -6.15
N VAL A 162 10.78 1.40 -6.67
CA VAL A 162 11.28 0.39 -7.62
C VAL A 162 11.77 1.02 -8.92
N LEU A 163 11.05 2.02 -9.46
CA LEU A 163 11.43 2.71 -10.69
C LEU A 163 12.63 3.65 -10.50
N CYS A 164 12.93 4.09 -9.27
CA CYS A 164 14.19 4.79 -8.97
C CYS A 164 15.41 3.89 -9.13
N VAL A 165 15.28 2.58 -8.86
CA VAL A 165 16.34 1.59 -9.04
C VAL A 165 16.36 1.04 -10.47
N ALA A 166 15.19 0.70 -11.01
CA ALA A 166 15.05 0.10 -12.34
C ALA A 166 13.98 0.84 -13.18
N PRO A 167 14.34 2.00 -13.77
CA PRO A 167 13.38 2.90 -14.43
C PRO A 167 12.69 2.28 -15.65
N GLU A 168 13.35 1.33 -16.30
CA GLU A 168 12.84 0.64 -17.48
C GLU A 168 12.40 -0.80 -17.16
N HIS A 169 12.01 -1.10 -15.91
CA HIS A 169 11.56 -2.44 -15.56
C HIS A 169 10.11 -2.70 -16.00
N LYS A 170 9.91 -3.70 -16.87
CA LYS A 170 8.63 -3.96 -17.56
C LYS A 170 7.43 -4.10 -16.60
N LYS A 171 7.56 -4.94 -15.56
CA LYS A 171 6.46 -5.18 -14.61
C LYS A 171 6.17 -3.95 -13.74
N ALA A 172 7.20 -3.17 -13.42
CA ALA A 172 7.07 -1.97 -12.60
C ALA A 172 6.33 -0.87 -13.37
N LEU A 173 6.73 -0.61 -14.63
CA LEU A 173 6.05 0.35 -15.50
C LEU A 173 4.58 -0.02 -15.74
N TYR A 174 4.29 -1.31 -15.94
CA TYR A 174 2.92 -1.80 -16.09
C TYR A 174 2.08 -1.51 -14.84
N ARG A 175 2.59 -1.87 -13.65
CA ARG A 175 1.91 -1.64 -12.37
C ARG A 175 1.77 -0.16 -12.04
N ALA A 176 2.80 0.65 -12.30
CA ALA A 176 2.75 2.09 -12.13
C ALA A 176 1.64 2.72 -12.97
N THR A 177 1.50 2.28 -14.22
CA THR A 177 0.41 2.73 -15.10
C THR A 177 -0.95 2.34 -14.53
N GLN A 178 -1.12 1.10 -14.08
CA GLN A 178 -2.39 0.64 -13.48
C GLN A 178 -2.76 1.44 -12.23
N ILE A 179 -1.81 1.65 -11.33
CA ILE A 179 -2.00 2.41 -10.08
C ILE A 179 -2.34 3.87 -10.41
N ALA A 180 -1.59 4.51 -11.31
CA ALA A 180 -1.84 5.87 -11.72
C ALA A 180 -3.21 6.04 -12.40
N LEU A 181 -3.63 5.08 -13.24
CA LEU A 181 -4.98 5.07 -13.82
C LEU A 181 -6.07 4.94 -12.75
N HIS A 182 -5.86 4.07 -11.76
CA HIS A 182 -6.79 3.89 -10.64
C HIS A 182 -6.93 5.18 -9.81
N LEU A 183 -5.79 5.83 -9.51
CA LEU A 183 -5.73 7.10 -8.76
C LEU A 183 -6.09 8.33 -9.61
N SER A 184 -6.50 8.16 -10.87
CA SER A 184 -6.80 9.24 -11.82
C SER A 184 -5.62 10.21 -12.08
N LYS A 185 -4.39 9.72 -11.88
CA LYS A 185 -3.11 10.38 -12.11
C LYS A 185 -2.65 10.19 -13.55
N TRP A 186 -3.34 10.87 -14.46
CA TRP A 186 -3.21 10.58 -15.90
C TRP A 186 -1.92 11.07 -16.54
N GLN A 187 -1.22 12.02 -15.91
CA GLN A 187 0.06 12.50 -16.40
C GLN A 187 1.15 11.46 -16.09
N GLU A 188 1.16 10.94 -14.87
CA GLU A 188 2.05 9.86 -14.44
C GLU A 188 1.82 8.59 -15.25
N ALA A 189 0.55 8.19 -15.47
CA ALA A 189 0.20 7.06 -16.32
C ALA A 189 0.71 7.22 -17.76
N HIS A 190 0.61 8.44 -18.32
CA HIS A 190 1.12 8.72 -19.65
C HIS A 190 2.64 8.60 -19.71
N ALA A 191 3.35 9.19 -18.74
CA ALA A 191 4.82 9.14 -18.69
C ALA A 191 5.34 7.70 -18.61
N ALA A 192 4.75 6.87 -17.73
CA ALA A 192 5.11 5.46 -17.62
C ALA A 192 4.85 4.68 -18.94
N LEU A 193 3.71 4.95 -19.61
CA LEU A 193 3.40 4.33 -20.89
C LEU A 193 4.30 4.79 -22.03
N THR A 194 4.75 6.05 -22.02
CA THR A 194 5.69 6.55 -23.01
C THR A 194 7.00 5.77 -22.94
N ILE A 195 7.58 5.61 -21.74
CA ILE A 195 8.80 4.81 -21.54
C ILE A 195 8.56 3.35 -21.96
N ALA A 196 7.43 2.76 -21.54
CA ALA A 196 7.13 1.37 -21.84
C ALA A 196 6.92 1.09 -23.34
N LEU A 197 6.23 1.97 -24.07
CA LEU A 197 5.95 1.79 -25.50
C LEU A 197 7.13 2.18 -26.38
N ASP A 198 8.04 3.03 -25.91
CA ASP A 198 9.33 3.26 -26.57
C ASP A 198 10.16 1.97 -26.59
N LYS A 199 10.26 1.30 -25.44
CA LYS A 199 11.03 0.05 -25.29
C LYS A 199 10.32 -1.19 -25.84
N TRP A 200 8.99 -1.28 -25.69
CA TRP A 200 8.18 -2.42 -26.15
C TRP A 200 6.97 -2.00 -27.00
N PRO A 201 7.19 -1.45 -28.21
CA PRO A 201 6.13 -0.84 -29.02
C PRO A 201 5.02 -1.80 -29.47
N ARG A 202 5.32 -3.10 -29.56
CA ARG A 202 4.35 -4.14 -29.98
C ARG A 202 3.66 -4.85 -28.82
N ASN A 203 4.00 -4.51 -27.57
CA ASN A 203 3.41 -5.17 -26.42
C ASN A 203 1.90 -4.87 -26.34
N LYS A 204 1.08 -5.91 -26.20
CA LYS A 204 -0.38 -5.75 -26.19
C LYS A 204 -0.85 -5.10 -24.90
N GLU A 205 -0.28 -5.51 -23.76
CA GLU A 205 -0.72 -5.05 -22.45
C GLU A 205 -0.53 -3.54 -22.26
N PHE A 206 0.58 -2.97 -22.73
CA PHE A 206 0.80 -1.52 -22.71
C PHE A 206 -0.14 -0.76 -23.68
N ARG A 207 -0.44 -1.32 -24.85
CA ARG A 207 -1.39 -0.71 -25.80
C ARG A 207 -2.81 -0.66 -25.23
N ASP A 208 -3.26 -1.75 -24.60
CA ASP A 208 -4.56 -1.81 -23.93
C ASP A 208 -4.68 -0.77 -22.80
N LEU A 209 -3.60 -0.58 -22.01
CA LEU A 209 -3.54 0.46 -20.98
C LEU A 209 -3.56 1.87 -21.57
N TYR A 210 -2.92 2.09 -22.72
CA TYR A 210 -2.94 3.38 -23.42
C TYR A 210 -4.35 3.72 -23.93
N GLU A 211 -5.08 2.74 -24.48
CA GLU A 211 -6.48 2.93 -24.86
C GLU A 211 -7.35 3.26 -23.64
N THR A 212 -7.14 2.57 -22.53
CA THR A 212 -7.84 2.84 -21.26
C THR A 212 -7.58 4.28 -20.78
N LEU A 213 -6.33 4.75 -20.84
CA LEU A 213 -5.97 6.14 -20.51
C LEU A 213 -6.70 7.15 -21.40
N ARG A 214 -6.75 6.91 -22.71
CA ARG A 214 -7.45 7.76 -23.69
C ARG A 214 -8.95 7.81 -23.39
N ASP A 215 -9.54 6.68 -23.03
CA ASP A 215 -10.94 6.56 -22.66
C ASP A 215 -11.28 7.32 -21.38
N HIS A 216 -10.43 7.23 -20.35
CA HIS A 216 -10.59 7.99 -19.11
C HIS A 216 -10.56 9.50 -19.37
N LYS A 217 -9.57 9.99 -20.13
CA LYS A 217 -9.48 11.41 -20.51
C LYS A 217 -10.69 11.89 -21.31
N ARG A 218 -11.16 11.08 -22.28
CA ARG A 218 -12.36 11.39 -23.07
C ARG A 218 -13.60 11.50 -22.19
N LYS A 219 -13.88 10.47 -21.37
CA LYS A 219 -15.04 10.45 -20.47
C LYS A 219 -15.03 11.63 -19.49
N TYR A 220 -13.86 12.02 -18.98
CA TYR A 220 -13.75 13.20 -18.12
C TYR A 220 -14.09 14.50 -18.86
N ARG A 221 -13.53 14.70 -20.05
CA ARG A 221 -13.83 15.87 -20.88
C ARG A 221 -15.33 15.95 -21.23
N ASP A 222 -15.94 14.82 -21.59
CA ASP A 222 -17.36 14.76 -21.94
C ASP A 222 -18.24 15.06 -20.71
N ARG A 223 -17.90 14.54 -19.53
CA ARG A 223 -18.58 14.87 -18.26
C ARG A 223 -18.44 16.36 -17.94
N LYS A 224 -17.24 16.93 -18.07
CA LYS A 224 -16.98 18.35 -17.84
C LYS A 224 -17.79 19.22 -18.81
N ALA A 225 -17.83 18.87 -20.09
CA ALA A 225 -18.61 19.58 -21.10
C ALA A 225 -20.11 19.53 -20.81
N LYS A 226 -20.65 18.36 -20.44
CA LYS A 226 -22.06 18.20 -20.05
C LYS A 226 -22.41 19.02 -18.79
N MET A 227 -21.55 19.00 -17.77
CA MET A 227 -21.75 19.82 -16.57
C MET A 227 -21.70 21.32 -16.89
N SER A 228 -20.76 21.76 -17.72
CA SER A 228 -20.66 23.15 -18.17
C SER A 228 -21.91 23.60 -18.93
N ALA A 229 -22.40 22.78 -19.87
CA ALA A 229 -23.61 23.09 -20.64
C ALA A 229 -24.87 23.13 -19.78
N LYS A 230 -24.97 22.26 -18.76
CA LYS A 230 -26.07 22.28 -17.79
C LYS A 230 -26.03 23.55 -16.95
N MET A 231 -24.88 23.89 -16.38
CA MET A 231 -24.71 25.11 -15.57
C MET A 231 -24.97 26.37 -16.38
N SER A 232 -24.49 26.46 -17.63
CA SER A 232 -24.77 27.61 -18.49
C SER A 232 -26.26 27.75 -18.77
N LYS A 233 -26.97 26.64 -19.04
CA LYS A 233 -28.42 26.65 -19.29
C LYS A 233 -29.20 27.12 -18.05
N GLU A 234 -28.80 26.68 -16.86
CA GLU A 234 -29.40 27.13 -15.59
C GLU A 234 -29.12 28.61 -15.31
N LEU A 235 -27.90 29.11 -15.61
CA LEU A 235 -27.55 30.53 -15.49
C LEU A 235 -28.37 31.43 -16.42
N PHE A 236 -28.55 31.05 -17.68
CA PHE A 236 -29.42 31.79 -18.60
C PHE A 236 -30.88 31.77 -18.13
N ALA A 237 -31.37 30.64 -17.61
CA ALA A 237 -32.73 30.55 -17.07
C ALA A 237 -32.96 31.42 -15.81
N ILE A 238 -31.93 31.72 -15.03
CA ILE A 238 -32.01 32.64 -13.87
C ILE A 238 -31.99 34.12 -14.32
N GLN A 239 -31.28 34.43 -15.41
CA GLN A 239 -31.26 35.79 -15.98
C GLN A 239 -32.55 36.13 -16.73
N ASP A 240 -33.21 35.12 -17.30
CA ASP A 240 -34.53 35.24 -17.94
C ASP A 240 -35.71 35.15 -16.93
N ALA A 241 -35.42 34.97 -15.63
CA ALA A 241 -36.43 35.06 -14.60
C ALA A 241 -36.67 36.53 -14.26
N ASP A 242 -37.89 37.03 -14.52
CA ASP A 242 -38.30 38.38 -14.15
C ASP A 242 -37.98 38.63 -12.66
N PRO A 243 -37.45 39.80 -12.28
CA PRO A 243 -37.24 40.13 -10.87
C PRO A 243 -38.58 39.97 -10.14
N PRO A 244 -38.61 39.40 -8.92
CA PRO A 244 -39.85 39.28 -8.16
C PRO A 244 -40.49 40.66 -8.09
N ALA A 245 -41.75 40.74 -8.50
CA ALA A 245 -42.51 41.99 -8.54
C ALA A 245 -42.33 42.70 -7.19
N LEU A 246 -41.65 43.86 -7.22
CA LEU A 246 -41.64 44.78 -6.10
C LEU A 246 -43.07 45.23 -5.91
N ASP A 247 -43.70 44.75 -4.85
CA ASP A 247 -45.00 45.22 -4.37
C ASP A 247 -44.89 46.75 -4.24
N GLN A 248 -45.59 47.48 -5.11
CA GLN A 248 -45.57 48.93 -5.06
C GLN A 248 -46.30 49.36 -3.78
N PRO A 249 -45.73 50.25 -2.95
CA PRO A 249 -46.42 50.76 -1.79
C PRO A 249 -47.62 51.60 -2.24
N GLU A 250 -48.80 51.21 -1.76
CA GLU A 250 -50.06 51.96 -1.88
C GLU A 250 -49.87 53.44 -1.48
N PRO A 251 -50.54 54.38 -2.17
CA PRO A 251 -50.37 55.81 -1.91
C PRO A 251 -50.97 56.21 -0.55
N ASP A 252 -50.11 56.89 0.19
CA ASP A 252 -50.26 57.52 1.50
C ASP A 252 -51.61 58.24 1.71
N ALA A 253 -52.40 57.77 2.69
CA ALA A 253 -53.49 58.53 3.29
C ALA A 253 -53.01 59.03 4.66
N SER A 254 -52.65 60.32 4.70
CA SER A 254 -52.24 61.04 5.91
C SER A 254 -53.29 60.94 7.03
N PRO A 255 -52.84 61.08 8.28
CA PRO A 255 -53.36 62.23 9.02
C PRO A 255 -52.28 63.02 9.77
N ALA A 256 -52.48 64.33 9.69
CA ALA A 256 -52.20 65.38 10.66
C ALA A 256 -51.28 65.09 11.88
N GLY A 257 -50.20 65.88 11.93
CA GLY A 257 -49.72 66.69 13.05
C GLY A 257 -49.96 66.23 14.50
N ASP A 258 -48.88 66.04 15.25
CA ASP A 258 -48.46 66.98 16.30
C ASP A 258 -47.11 66.55 16.92
N ASP A 259 -46.20 67.51 17.03
CA ASP A 259 -44.97 67.51 17.86
C ASP A 259 -45.41 67.99 19.28
N PRO A 260 -44.79 67.60 20.44
CA PRO A 260 -43.39 67.91 20.72
C PRO A 260 -42.56 66.91 21.58
N SER A 261 -41.26 66.92 21.30
CA SER A 261 -40.15 66.96 22.27
C SER A 261 -39.53 65.69 22.90
N PRO A 262 -38.24 65.77 23.32
CA PRO A 262 -37.32 64.62 23.35
C PRO A 262 -36.97 64.14 24.75
N ARG A 263 -36.75 62.82 24.92
CA ARG A 263 -36.02 62.27 26.08
C ARG A 263 -35.07 61.13 25.73
N ARG A 264 -33.80 61.42 26.04
CA ARG A 264 -32.60 60.59 26.26
C ARG A 264 -32.83 59.15 26.77
N CYS A 265 -32.01 58.21 26.28
CA CYS A 265 -31.17 57.23 27.02
C CYS A 265 -30.46 56.34 25.97
N ALA A 266 -29.16 56.48 25.68
CA ALA A 266 -27.96 56.06 26.43
C ALA A 266 -27.77 54.53 26.58
N LEU A 267 -26.64 54.04 26.04
CA LEU A 267 -25.87 52.81 26.36
C LEU A 267 -26.51 51.51 25.84
N GLN A 268 -25.81 50.63 25.11
CA GLN A 268 -24.42 50.18 25.10
C GLN A 268 -23.96 49.86 23.67
#